data_AF-A0A4S8JLP9-F1
#
_entry.id   AF-A0A4S8JLP9-F1
#
_cell.length_a   1.000
_cell.length_b   1.000
_cell.length_c   1.000
_cell.angle_alpha   90.00
_cell.angle_beta   90.00
_cell.angle_gamma   90.00
#
_symmetry.space_group_name_H-M   'P 1'
#
loop_
_entity.id
_entity.type
_entity.pdbx_description
1 polymer ?
#
loop_
_entity_poly.entity_id
_entity_poly.type
_entity_poly.pdbx_seq_one_letter_code
_entity_poly.pdbx_strand_id
1 'polypeptide(L)'
;MDHVYDYMLHALIEYAKLLKYKTTVPEGFTEICMESLACSASEKTKSFLLESMEKWTHDAEPCTLPPPFTPEELHQVLEKRANAVKQVEMWEKKAWEQEQGNKST
;
A
#
# COMPACT_ATOMS: atom_id res chain seq x y z
N MET A 1 -9.63 4.47 -3.20
CA MET A 1 -8.90 5.06 -2.05
C MET A 1 -8.08 6.28 -2.45
N ASP A 2 -7.94 6.51 -3.76
CA ASP A 2 -6.91 7.31 -4.39
C ASP A 2 -6.90 8.79 -3.99
N HIS A 3 -8.01 9.33 -3.47
CA HIS A 3 -8.14 10.73 -3.06
C HIS A 3 -8.68 10.90 -1.64
N VAL A 4 -8.83 9.82 -0.87
CA VAL A 4 -9.44 9.90 0.47
C VAL A 4 -8.55 10.73 1.40
N TYR A 5 -7.24 10.47 1.38
CA TYR A 5 -6.29 11.20 2.21
C TYR A 5 -6.10 12.65 1.74
N ASP A 6 -6.09 12.89 0.42
CA ASP A 6 -6.04 14.25 -0.14
C ASP A 6 -7.25 15.07 0.31
N TYR A 7 -8.44 14.47 0.25
CA TYR A 7 -9.68 15.10 0.71
C TYR A 7 -9.66 15.35 2.22
N MET A 8 -9.21 14.38 3.03
CA MET A 8 -9.09 14.54 4.48
C MET A 8 -8.14 15.69 4.84
N LEU A 9 -6.97 15.75 4.19
CA LEU A 9 -6.01 16.83 4.39
C LEU A 9 -6.58 18.18 3.95
N HIS A 10 -7.20 18.24 2.77
CA HIS A 10 -7.85 19.44 2.26
C HIS A 10 -8.91 19.96 3.24
N ALA A 11 -9.79 19.09 3.74
CA ALA A 11 -10.83 19.45 4.70
C ALA A 11 -10.24 20.02 6.00
N LEU A 12 -9.18 19.40 6.54
CA LEU A 12 -8.51 19.89 7.75
C LEU A 12 -7.85 21.27 7.53
N ILE A 13 -7.20 21.47 6.39
CA ILE A 13 -6.56 22.74 6.04
C ILE A 13 -7.61 23.86 5.89
N GLU A 14 -8.68 23.63 5.13
CA GLU A 14 -9.71 24.65 4.92
C GLU A 14 -10.45 24.96 6.21
N TYR A 15 -10.71 23.96 7.06
CA TYR A 15 -11.32 24.17 8.37
C TYR A 15 -10.42 24.97 9.30
N ALA A 16 -9.11 24.69 9.33
CA ALA A 16 -8.16 25.42 10.18
C ALA A 16 -8.14 26.92 9.88
N LYS A 17 -8.37 27.33 8.62
CA LYS A 17 -8.47 28.76 8.23
C LYS A 17 -9.67 29.48 8.86
N LEU A 18 -10.71 28.75 9.25
CA LEU A 18 -11.91 29.31 9.86
C LEU A 18 -11.74 29.59 11.36
N LEU A 19 -10.66 29.09 11.98
CA LEU A 19 -10.41 29.25 13.41
C LEU A 19 -10.12 30.73 13.72
N LYS A 20 -10.95 31.32 14.59
CA LYS A 20 -10.84 32.72 15.02
C LYS A 20 -10.05 32.91 16.32
N TYR A 21 -9.41 31.84 16.81
CA TYR A 21 -8.64 31.85 18.04
C TYR A 21 -7.25 31.25 17.81
N LYS A 22 -6.29 31.61 18.66
CA LYS A 22 -4.95 31.04 18.62
C LYS A 22 -5.01 29.62 19.20
N THR A 23 -4.69 28.62 18.39
CA THR A 23 -4.57 27.24 18.85
C THR A 23 -3.42 27.12 19.86
N THR A 24 -3.72 26.62 21.04
CA THR A 24 -2.75 26.31 22.10
C THR A 24 -2.95 24.87 22.54
N VAL A 25 -1.85 24.15 22.77
CA VAL A 25 -1.92 22.79 23.30
C VAL A 25 -2.39 22.88 24.76
N PRO A 26 -3.52 22.24 25.14
CA PRO A 26 -4.00 22.27 26.52
C PRO A 26 -3.07 21.48 27.45
N GLU A 27 -3.02 21.87 28.72
CA GLU A 27 -2.30 21.08 29.73
C GLU A 27 -2.89 19.66 29.84
N GLY A 28 -2.02 18.66 29.93
CA GLY A 28 -2.41 17.25 30.02
C GLY A 28 -2.66 16.54 28.68
N PHE A 29 -2.46 17.22 27.54
CA PHE A 29 -2.45 16.53 26.24
C PHE A 29 -1.16 15.73 26.05
N THR A 30 -1.32 14.44 25.75
CA THR A 30 -0.22 13.57 25.36
C THR A 30 -0.01 13.70 23.86
N GLU A 31 1.21 14.04 23.44
CA GLU A 31 1.59 14.01 22.04
C GLU A 31 1.49 12.59 21.50
N ILE A 32 0.85 12.45 20.35
CA ILE A 32 0.74 11.18 19.65
C ILE A 32 1.74 11.19 18.49
N CYS A 33 2.88 10.49 18.67
CA CYS A 33 3.79 10.11 17.60
C CYS A 33 3.52 8.67 17.11
N MET A 34 4.07 8.30 15.95
CA MET A 34 3.91 6.94 15.38
C MET A 34 4.34 5.85 16.37
N GLU A 35 5.43 6.11 17.09
CA GLU A 35 5.98 5.24 18.13
C GLU A 35 5.04 5.13 19.34
N SER A 36 4.42 6.23 19.75
CA SER A 36 3.42 6.22 20.82
C SER A 36 2.14 5.47 20.42
N LEU A 37 1.75 5.56 19.14
CA LEU A 37 0.66 4.79 18.56
C LEU A 37 0.97 3.30 18.66
N ALA A 38 2.19 2.91 18.28
CA ALA A 38 2.68 1.54 18.38
C ALA A 38 2.75 1.02 19.83
N CYS A 39 3.04 1.90 20.81
CA CYS A 39 3.07 1.52 22.23
C CYS A 39 1.69 1.17 22.80
N SER A 40 0.63 1.82 22.33
CA SER A 40 -0.75 1.54 22.78
C SER A 40 -1.41 0.37 22.03
N ALA A 41 -0.78 -0.10 20.96
CA ALA A 41 -1.32 -1.12 20.08
C ALA A 41 -1.09 -2.56 20.61
N SER A 42 -2.00 -3.48 20.25
CA SER A 42 -1.81 -4.91 20.50
C SER A 42 -0.56 -5.44 19.78
N GLU A 43 0.03 -6.52 20.26
CA GLU A 43 1.35 -7.02 19.79
C GLU A 43 1.45 -7.17 18.26
N LYS A 44 0.43 -7.78 17.62
CA LYS A 44 0.36 -7.89 16.15
C LYS A 44 0.20 -6.55 15.44
N THR A 45 -0.61 -5.66 16.00
CA THR A 45 -0.83 -4.33 15.40
C THR A 45 0.43 -3.48 15.53
N LYS A 46 1.13 -3.61 16.66
CA LYS A 46 2.41 -2.96 16.92
C LYS A 46 3.48 -3.39 15.91
N SER A 47 3.59 -4.68 15.59
CA SER A 47 4.55 -5.14 14.57
C SER A 47 4.23 -4.52 13.20
N PHE A 48 2.97 -4.53 12.78
CA PHE A 48 2.57 -3.91 11.51
C PHE A 48 2.81 -2.39 11.48
N LEU A 49 2.53 -1.68 12.57
CA LEU A 49 2.79 -0.24 12.66
C LEU A 49 4.29 0.09 12.56
N LEU A 50 5.14 -0.69 13.23
CA LEU A 50 6.59 -0.49 13.18
C LEU A 50 7.19 -0.90 11.82
N GLU A 51 6.65 -1.92 11.17
CA GLU A 51 7.09 -2.36 9.84
C GLU A 51 6.67 -1.40 8.72
N SER A 52 5.50 -0.77 8.86
CA SER A 52 4.98 0.22 7.91
C SER A 52 5.54 1.63 8.12
N MET A 53 6.30 1.84 9.19
CA MET A 53 6.92 3.12 9.48
C MET A 53 7.93 3.46 8.38
N GLU A 54 7.74 4.62 7.73
CA GLU A 54 8.66 5.08 6.69
C GLU A 54 10.03 5.34 7.34
N LYS A 55 11.04 4.59 6.92
CA LYS A 55 12.38 4.66 7.53
C LYS A 55 13.22 5.75 6.91
N TRP A 56 12.92 6.11 5.67
CA TRP A 56 13.69 7.07 4.90
C TRP A 56 12.75 7.81 3.96
N THR A 57 12.65 9.11 4.14
CA THR A 57 12.18 9.97 3.06
C THR A 57 13.30 10.07 2.04
N HIS A 58 13.02 9.71 0.79
CA HIS A 58 14.01 9.89 -0.27
C HIS A 58 14.12 11.39 -0.55
N ASP A 59 15.30 11.98 -0.41
CA ASP A 59 15.56 13.39 -0.78
C ASP A 59 15.45 13.64 -2.29
N ALA A 60 15.36 12.56 -3.08
CA ALA A 60 15.14 12.66 -4.51
C ALA A 60 13.67 12.92 -4.80
N GLU A 61 13.41 13.78 -5.77
CA GLU A 61 12.06 13.98 -6.29
C GLU A 61 11.45 12.64 -6.74
N PRO A 62 10.10 12.49 -6.66
CA PRO A 62 9.42 11.28 -7.12
C PRO A 62 9.89 10.91 -8.52
N CYS A 63 10.14 9.62 -8.76
CA CYS A 63 10.57 9.17 -10.07
C CYS A 63 9.55 9.62 -11.13
N THR A 64 10.04 10.19 -12.23
CA THR A 64 9.18 10.54 -13.35
C THR A 64 8.57 9.26 -13.88
N LEU A 65 7.24 9.18 -13.88
CA LEU A 65 6.54 8.03 -14.45
C LEU A 65 6.99 7.86 -15.90
N PRO A 66 7.30 6.64 -16.34
CA PRO A 66 7.60 6.40 -17.74
C PRO A 66 6.39 6.84 -18.58
N PRO A 67 6.63 7.28 -19.83
CA PRO A 67 5.54 7.63 -20.73
C PRO A 67 4.56 6.45 -20.87
N PRO A 68 3.27 6.73 -21.12
CA PRO A 68 2.28 5.69 -21.31
C PRO A 68 2.69 4.77 -22.47
N PHE A 69 2.41 3.48 -22.31
CA PHE A 69 2.67 2.49 -23.36
C PHE A 69 1.97 2.89 -24.66
N THR A 70 2.66 2.70 -25.77
CA THR A 70 2.02 2.70 -27.09
C THR A 70 1.01 1.55 -27.19
N PRO A 71 0.01 1.61 -28.09
CA PRO A 71 -0.95 0.53 -28.26
C PRO A 71 -0.30 -0.83 -28.50
N GLU A 72 0.78 -0.87 -29.28
CA GLU A 72 1.56 -2.08 -29.58
C GLU A 72 2.30 -2.61 -28.35
N GLU A 73 2.97 -1.75 -27.59
CA GLU A 73 3.65 -2.14 -26.34
C GLU A 73 2.64 -2.67 -25.31
N LEU A 74 1.50 -2.00 -25.17
CA LEU A 74 0.44 -2.44 -24.27
C LEU A 74 -0.08 -3.82 -24.67
N HIS A 75 -0.31 -4.05 -25.96
CA HIS A 75 -0.74 -5.36 -26.46
C HIS A 75 0.29 -6.45 -26.13
N GLN A 76 1.58 -6.18 -26.36
CA GLN A 76 2.66 -7.12 -26.03
C GLN A 76 2.73 -7.43 -24.54
N VAL A 77 2.55 -6.42 -23.68
CA VAL A 77 2.51 -6.61 -22.22
C VAL A 77 1.32 -7.48 -21.81
N LEU A 78 0.14 -7.21 -22.37
CA LEU A 78 -1.07 -8.00 -22.09
C LEU A 78 -0.93 -9.46 -22.56
N GLU A 79 -0.35 -9.68 -23.74
CA GLU A 79 -0.12 -11.02 -24.28
C GLU A 79 0.90 -11.80 -23.44
N LYS A 80 2.03 -11.17 -23.07
CA LYS A 80 3.01 -11.77 -22.16
C LYS A 80 2.38 -12.15 -20.83
N ARG A 81 1.54 -11.28 -20.26
CA ARG A 81 0.80 -11.56 -19.03
C ARG A 81 -0.12 -12.77 -19.19
N ALA A 82 -0.93 -12.81 -20.26
CA ALA A 82 -1.84 -13.92 -20.52
C ALA A 82 -1.10 -15.25 -20.70
N ASN A 83 0.01 -15.24 -21.42
CA ASN A 83 0.84 -16.43 -21.63
C ASN A 83 1.47 -16.92 -20.32
N ALA A 84 1.95 -16.03 -19.47
CA ALA A 84 2.49 -16.38 -18.15
C ALA A 84 1.41 -17.02 -17.25
N VAL A 85 0.21 -16.43 -17.19
CA VAL A 85 -0.93 -16.99 -16.44
C VAL A 85 -1.25 -18.40 -16.92
N LYS A 86 -1.38 -18.58 -18.24
CA LYS A 86 -1.68 -19.89 -18.83
C LYS A 86 -0.61 -20.94 -18.51
N GLN A 87 0.67 -20.55 -18.46
CA GLN A 87 1.74 -21.48 -18.07
C GLN A 87 1.59 -21.92 -16.60
N VAL A 88 1.29 -21.00 -15.70
CA VAL A 88 1.08 -21.32 -14.28
C VAL A 88 -0.11 -22.27 -14.12
N GLU A 89 -1.24 -21.98 -14.77
CA GLU A 89 -2.42 -22.86 -14.74
C GLU A 89 -2.11 -24.28 -15.25
N MET A 90 -1.30 -24.39 -16.32
CA MET A 90 -0.86 -25.68 -16.84
C MET A 90 0.03 -26.43 -15.84
N TRP A 91 0.93 -25.74 -15.13
CA TRP A 91 1.78 -26.36 -14.12
C TRP A 91 0.96 -26.82 -12.91
N GLU A 92 0.03 -25.98 -12.45
CA GLU A 92 -0.90 -26.34 -11.38
C GLU A 92 -1.67 -27.60 -11.74
N LYS A 93 -2.30 -27.64 -12.92
CA LYS A 93 -3.06 -28.81 -13.37
C LYS A 93 -2.21 -30.09 -13.40
N LYS A 94 -0.98 -30.01 -13.92
CA LYS A 94 -0.05 -31.16 -13.92
C LYS A 94 0.30 -31.61 -12.51
N ALA A 95 0.54 -30.69 -11.58
CA ALA A 95 0.83 -31.01 -10.19
C ALA A 95 -0.37 -31.72 -9.52
N TRP A 96 -1.59 -31.24 -9.75
CA TRP A 96 -2.81 -31.87 -9.25
C TRP A 96 -3.02 -33.30 -9.80
N GLU A 97 -2.77 -33.51 -11.09
CA GLU A 97 -2.86 -34.84 -11.72
C GLU A 97 -1.82 -35.82 -11.16
N GLN A 98 -0.59 -35.36 -10.90
CA GLN A 98 0.45 -36.17 -10.25
C GLN A 98 0.09 -36.56 -8.81
N GLU A 99 -0.49 -35.64 -8.04
CA GLU A 99 -0.96 -35.94 -6.67
C GLU A 99 -2.09 -36.97 -6.64
N GLN A 100 -2.99 -36.97 -7.63
CA GLN A 100 -4.07 -37.97 -7.71
C GLN A 100 -3.55 -39.33 -8.17
N GLY A 101 -2.58 -39.37 -9.10
CA GLY A 101 -1.91 -40.61 -9.50
C GLY A 101 -1.16 -41.28 -8.35
N ASN A 102 -0.46 -40.50 -7.52
CA ASN A 102 0.29 -41.02 -6.36
C ASN A 102 -0.60 -41.50 -5.19
N LYS A 103 -1.87 -41.07 -5.10
CA LYS A 103 -2.82 -41.55 -4.07
C LYS A 103 -3.53 -42.85 -4.46
N SER A 104 -3.39 -43.28 -5.72
CA SER A 104 -4.10 -44.44 -6.30
C SER A 104 -3.24 -45.71 -6.36
N THR A 105 -1.97 -45.62 -5.90
CA THR A 105 -1.00 -46.73 -5.80
C THR A 105 -0.64 -46.93 -4.34
#